data_AF-A0A0N4VZK1-F1
#
_entry.id   AF-A0A0N4VZK1-F1
#
_cell.length_a   1.000
_cell.length_b   1.000
_cell.length_c   1.000
_cell.angle_alpha   90.00
_cell.angle_beta   90.00
_cell.angle_gamma   90.00
#
_symmetry.space_group_name_H-M   'P 1'
#
loop_
_entity.id
_entity.type
_entity.pdbx_description
1 polymer ?
#
loop_
_entity_poly.entity_id
_entity_poly.type
_entity_poly.pdbx_seq_one_letter_code
_entity_poly.pdbx_strand_id
1 'polypeptide(L)'
;MDLQLAMKEMEESKTFRKAMSIFLAIGNSLSGTEIKGFQLDYLAKASEVKDPVYKHTLTYHLAEYMLEHYPEGTDLYTEFGAVARSARVDYKELFDNLKRLEKECKASWDYLAKVISFIEEHSLRSRGFLNGLGI
;
A
#
# COMPACT_ATOMS: atom_id res chain seq x y z
N MET A 1 2.82 -0.84 -9.44
CA MET A 1 1.90 -0.23 -8.45
C MET A 1 2.75 0.25 -7.29
N ASP A 2 2.53 1.45 -6.77
CA ASP A 2 3.39 2.03 -5.73
C ASP A 2 3.47 1.15 -4.48
N LEU A 3 2.37 0.50 -4.05
CA LEU A 3 2.38 -0.38 -2.87
C LEU A 3 3.39 -1.54 -3.00
N GLN A 4 3.40 -2.24 -4.14
CA GLN A 4 4.33 -3.34 -4.36
C GLN A 4 5.79 -2.85 -4.38
N LEU A 5 6.02 -1.68 -4.98
CA LEU A 5 7.36 -1.07 -5.02
C LEU A 5 7.79 -0.60 -3.62
N ALA A 6 6.88 -0.01 -2.84
CA ALA A 6 7.11 0.41 -1.46
C ALA A 6 7.53 -0.77 -0.57
N MET A 7 6.86 -1.92 -0.70
CA MET A 7 7.26 -3.14 0.02
C MET A 7 8.69 -3.56 -0.34
N LYS A 8 9.05 -3.49 -1.62
CA LYS A 8 10.40 -3.81 -2.10
C LYS A 8 11.45 -2.80 -1.62
N GLU A 9 11.15 -1.50 -1.67
CA GLU A 9 12.02 -0.44 -1.15
C GLU A 9 12.33 -0.66 0.34
N MET A 10 11.30 -0.98 1.15
CA MET A 10 11.48 -1.28 2.57
C MET A 10 12.31 -2.54 2.83
N GLU A 11 12.10 -3.61 2.06
CA GLU A 11 12.82 -4.88 2.21
C GLU A 11 14.32 -4.75 1.84
N GLU A 12 14.60 -4.03 0.76
CA GLU A 12 15.94 -3.91 0.19
C GLU A 12 16.78 -2.80 0.83
N SER A 13 16.15 -1.81 1.47
CA SER A 13 16.87 -0.68 2.08
C SER A 13 17.82 -1.11 3.21
N LYS A 14 19.12 -0.95 2.93
CA LYS A 14 20.19 -1.15 3.92
C LYS A 14 20.15 -0.09 5.00
N THR A 15 19.82 1.14 4.62
CA THR A 15 19.68 2.30 5.51
C THR A 15 18.60 2.05 6.54
N PHE A 16 17.39 1.68 6.11
CA PHE A 16 16.29 1.36 7.01
C PHE A 16 16.62 0.19 7.93
N ARG A 17 17.19 -0.88 7.38
CA ARG A 17 17.60 -2.06 8.18
C ARG A 17 18.61 -1.70 9.26
N LYS A 18 19.61 -0.89 8.93
CA LYS A 18 20.61 -0.42 9.88
C LYS A 18 19.97 0.46 10.95
N ALA A 19 19.12 1.41 10.56
CA ALA A 19 18.41 2.28 11.49
C ALA A 19 17.56 1.48 12.48
N MET A 20 16.78 0.49 12.02
CA MET A 20 15.97 -0.36 12.90
C MET A 20 16.82 -1.23 13.82
N SER A 21 17.99 -1.69 13.36
CA SER A 21 18.93 -2.48 14.19
C SER A 21 19.53 -1.64 15.32
N ILE A 22 19.96 -0.41 15.01
CA ILE A 22 20.46 0.54 16.02
C ILE A 22 19.34 0.91 16.98
N PHE A 23 18.14 1.19 16.46
CA PHE A 23 16.99 1.53 17.29
C PHE A 23 16.63 0.41 18.28
N LEU A 24 16.66 -0.85 17.84
CA LEU A 24 16.48 -2.01 18.71
C LEU A 24 17.56 -2.07 19.81
N ALA A 25 18.82 -1.84 19.46
CA ALA A 25 19.92 -1.83 20.42
C ALA A 25 19.78 -0.72 21.46
N ILE A 26 19.41 0.49 21.04
CA ILE A 26 19.11 1.62 21.93
C ILE A 26 17.94 1.25 22.86
N GLY A 27 16.83 0.74 22.31
CA GLY A 27 15.66 0.36 23.09
C GLY A 27 15.96 -0.71 24.15
N ASN A 28 16.73 -1.74 23.78
CA ASN A 28 17.18 -2.78 24.70
C ASN A 28 18.09 -2.24 25.81
N SER A 29 19.05 -1.38 25.46
CA SER A 29 19.95 -0.74 26.41
C SER A 29 19.20 0.12 27.43
N LEU A 30 18.27 0.96 26.95
CA LEU A 30 17.47 1.83 27.82
C LEU A 30 16.47 1.08 28.70
N SER A 31 15.94 -0.05 28.22
CA SER A 31 14.92 -0.83 28.93
C SER A 31 15.52 -1.93 29.81
N GLY A 32 16.82 -2.23 29.67
CA GLY A 32 17.45 -3.37 30.32
C GLY A 32 16.89 -4.71 29.84
N THR A 33 16.44 -4.79 28.59
CA THR A 33 15.83 -5.99 27.98
C THR A 33 16.67 -6.54 26.84
N GLU A 34 16.33 -7.75 26.39
CA GLU A 34 16.95 -8.38 25.22
C GLU A 34 15.87 -8.91 24.26
N ILE A 35 15.01 -8.00 23.77
CA ILE A 35 14.02 -8.35 22.76
C ILE A 35 14.68 -8.46 21.38
N LYS A 36 14.13 -9.32 20.52
CA LYS A 36 14.68 -9.61 19.18
C LYS A 36 14.10 -8.75 18.07
N GLY A 37 13.10 -7.93 18.37
CA GLY A 37 12.41 -7.09 17.40
C GLY A 37 11.24 -6.35 18.03
N PHE A 38 10.70 -5.39 17.29
CA PHE A 38 9.58 -4.54 17.71
C PHE A 38 8.66 -4.28 16.52
N GLN A 39 7.42 -3.85 16.80
CA GLN A 39 6.47 -3.44 15.77
C GLN A 39 6.79 -2.02 15.29
N LEU A 40 6.73 -1.78 13.97
CA LEU A 40 7.07 -0.48 13.38
C LEU A 40 6.18 0.68 13.88
N ASP A 41 4.95 0.39 14.30
CA ASP A 41 4.05 1.38 14.91
C ASP A 41 4.66 2.06 16.15
N TYR A 42 5.61 1.40 16.81
CA TYR A 42 6.35 1.98 17.93
C TYR A 42 7.18 3.22 17.55
N LEU A 43 7.55 3.39 16.27
CA LEU A 43 8.27 4.57 15.79
C LEU A 43 7.47 5.87 15.99
N ALA A 44 6.13 5.80 15.98
CA ALA A 44 5.28 6.94 16.32
C ALA A 44 5.52 7.39 17.77
N LYS A 45 5.49 6.44 18.71
CA LYS A 45 5.79 6.71 20.12
C LYS A 45 7.23 7.16 20.33
N ALA A 46 8.19 6.57 19.60
CA ALA A 46 9.59 6.98 19.66
C ALA A 46 9.82 8.44 19.27
N SER A 47 8.96 8.98 18.40
CA SER A 47 8.97 10.39 18.00
C SER A 47 8.38 11.32 19.06
N GLU A 48 7.73 10.79 20.10
CA GLU A 48 7.13 11.54 21.21
C GLU A 48 7.96 11.47 22.49
N VAL A 49 8.65 10.36 22.72
CA VAL A 49 9.48 10.14 23.92
C VAL A 49 10.73 11.02 23.83
N LYS A 50 10.92 11.87 24.85
CA LYS A 50 12.00 12.85 24.93
C LYS A 50 12.98 12.54 26.04
N ASP A 51 14.26 12.87 25.82
CA ASP A 51 15.27 12.83 26.85
C ASP A 51 14.97 13.87 27.96
N PRO A 52 15.43 13.62 29.20
CA PRO A 52 15.10 14.48 30.33
C PRO A 52 15.82 15.83 30.29
N VAL A 53 16.99 15.93 29.66
CA VAL A 53 17.91 17.08 29.70
C VAL A 53 17.60 18.09 28.58
N TYR A 54 17.74 17.67 27.32
CA TYR A 54 17.66 18.55 26.15
C TYR A 54 16.30 18.49 25.42
N LYS A 55 15.42 17.58 25.85
CA LYS A 55 14.09 17.35 25.28
C LYS A 55 14.10 16.90 23.80
N HIS A 56 15.20 16.31 23.35
CA HIS A 56 15.32 15.64 22.07
C HIS A 56 14.58 14.30 22.08
N THR A 57 14.01 13.93 20.94
CA THR A 57 13.25 12.69 20.80
C THR A 57 14.16 11.48 20.65
N LEU A 58 13.65 10.28 20.92
CA LEU A 58 14.42 9.05 20.68
C LEU A 58 14.79 8.89 19.19
N THR A 59 13.91 9.34 18.29
CA THR A 59 14.20 9.37 16.85
C THR A 59 15.28 10.37 16.46
N TYR A 60 15.42 11.49 17.20
CA TYR A 60 16.54 12.42 17.01
C TYR A 60 17.87 11.73 17.38
N HIS A 61 17.94 11.07 18.54
CA HIS A 61 19.13 10.34 18.94
C HIS A 61 19.50 9.20 17.97
N LEU A 62 18.50 8.53 17.39
CA LEU A 62 18.74 7.55 16.33
C LEU A 62 19.41 8.21 15.10
N ALA A 63 18.90 9.36 14.66
CA ALA A 63 19.44 10.07 13.50
C ALA A 63 20.88 10.56 13.74
N GLU A 64 21.16 11.15 14.91
CA GLU A 64 22.52 11.54 15.31
C GLU A 64 23.48 10.34 15.33
N TYR A 65 23.06 9.22 15.94
CA TYR A 65 23.90 8.02 16.00
C TYR A 65 24.14 7.41 14.60
N MET A 66 23.15 7.46 13.71
CA MET A 66 23.31 7.07 12.31
C MET A 66 24.31 7.97 11.58
N LEU A 67 24.26 9.29 11.79
CA LEU A 67 25.21 10.23 11.19
C LEU A 67 26.65 9.96 11.63
N GLU A 68 26.85 9.61 12.90
CA GLU A 68 28.17 9.33 13.46
C GLU A 68 28.74 7.97 12.99
N HIS A 69 27.91 6.91 12.96
CA HIS A 69 28.39 5.54 12.78
C HIS A 69 28.01 4.89 11.44
N TYR A 70 27.14 5.51 10.66
CA TYR A 70 26.70 5.01 9.34
C TYR A 70 26.39 6.19 8.38
N PRO A 71 27.37 7.08 8.11
CA PRO A 71 27.17 8.30 7.33
C PRO A 71 26.69 8.05 5.89
N GLU A 72 26.94 6.86 5.34
CA GLU A 72 26.47 6.42 4.03
C GLU A 72 24.94 6.22 3.96
N GLY A 73 24.27 5.99 5.10
CA GLY A 73 22.83 5.76 5.17
C GLY A 73 22.08 6.95 5.73
N THR A 74 22.29 8.13 5.15
CA THR A 74 21.71 9.39 5.63
C THR A 74 20.51 9.86 4.79
N ASP A 75 20.28 9.27 3.62
CA ASP A 75 19.21 9.67 2.70
C ASP A 75 18.11 8.61 2.55
N LEU A 76 17.47 8.27 3.67
CA LEU A 76 16.31 7.37 3.67
C LEU A 76 15.13 7.94 2.88
N TYR A 77 15.01 9.28 2.81
CA TYR A 77 13.90 9.94 2.13
C TYR A 77 13.90 9.68 0.62
N THR A 78 15.07 9.73 -0.02
CA THR A 78 15.20 9.41 -1.45
C THR A 78 15.01 7.92 -1.72
N GLU A 79 15.42 7.04 -0.80
CA GLU A 79 15.22 5.58 -0.93
C GLU A 79 13.73 5.18 -0.87
N PHE A 80 12.90 5.95 -0.17
CA PHE A 80 11.50 5.59 0.16
C PHE A 80 10.46 6.36 -0.67
N GLY A 81 10.77 6.60 -1.94
CA GLY A 81 9.90 7.34 -2.85
C GLY A 81 8.52 6.70 -3.04
N ALA A 82 8.45 5.39 -3.29
CA ALA A 82 7.17 4.69 -3.43
C ALA A 82 6.47 4.51 -2.09
N VAL A 83 7.21 4.35 -0.98
CA VAL A 83 6.62 4.35 0.38
C VAL A 83 5.87 5.65 0.64
N ALA A 84 6.48 6.81 0.37
CA ALA A 84 5.88 8.12 0.59
C ALA A 84 4.60 8.34 -0.24
N ARG A 85 4.58 7.85 -1.49
CA ARG A 85 3.37 7.89 -2.34
C ARG A 85 2.31 6.91 -1.85
N SER A 86 2.70 5.69 -1.50
CA SER A 86 1.81 4.63 -1.01
C SER A 86 1.11 4.99 0.29
N ALA A 87 1.76 5.76 1.16
CA ALA A 87 1.20 6.22 2.43
C ALA A 87 0.02 7.19 2.28
N ARG A 88 -0.14 7.81 1.10
CA ARG A 88 -1.24 8.76 0.82
C ARG A 88 -2.47 8.11 0.22
N VAL A 89 -2.41 6.82 -0.09
CA VAL A 89 -3.51 6.08 -0.73
C VAL A 89 -4.51 5.64 0.34
N ASP A 90 -5.79 5.97 0.15
CA ASP A 90 -6.88 5.34 0.90
C ASP A 90 -7.16 3.95 0.32
N TYR A 91 -6.55 2.93 0.94
CA TYR A 91 -6.72 1.54 0.50
C TYR A 91 -8.13 1.00 0.73
N LYS A 92 -8.90 1.59 1.64
CA LYS A 92 -10.29 1.19 1.85
C LYS A 92 -11.15 1.68 0.68
N GLU A 93 -11.01 2.95 0.31
CA GLU A 93 -11.71 3.51 -0.85
C GLU A 93 -11.31 2.76 -2.14
N LEU A 94 -10.01 2.48 -2.33
CA LEU A 94 -9.53 1.70 -3.46
C LEU A 94 -10.20 0.31 -3.54
N PHE A 95 -10.28 -0.39 -2.41
CA PHE A 95 -10.90 -1.70 -2.33
C PHE A 95 -12.39 -1.67 -2.64
N ASP A 96 -13.12 -0.68 -2.11
CA ASP A 96 -14.55 -0.50 -2.38
C ASP A 96 -14.80 -0.14 -3.85
N ASN A 97 -13.92 0.68 -4.45
CA ASN A 97 -13.96 1.00 -5.88
C ASN A 97 -13.73 -0.23 -6.77
N LEU A 98 -12.78 -1.10 -6.42
CA LEU A 98 -12.53 -2.35 -7.14
C LEU A 98 -13.73 -3.30 -7.08
N LYS A 99 -14.37 -3.43 -5.90
CA LYS A 99 -15.59 -4.22 -5.75
C LYS A 99 -16.74 -3.69 -6.60
N ARG A 100 -16.91 -2.37 -6.63
CA ARG A 100 -17.93 -1.74 -7.47
C ARG A 100 -17.67 -2.02 -8.95
N LEU A 101 -16.43 -1.83 -9.40
CA LEU A 101 -16.03 -2.12 -10.78
C LEU A 101 -16.34 -3.57 -11.16
N GLU A 102 -16.00 -4.54 -10.29
CA GLU A 102 -16.30 -5.95 -10.53
C GLU A 102 -17.81 -6.21 -10.70
N LYS A 103 -18.63 -5.61 -9.82
CA LYS A 103 -20.09 -5.72 -9.87
C LYS A 103 -20.66 -5.12 -11.16
N GLU A 104 -20.19 -3.94 -11.55
CA GLU A 104 -20.65 -3.24 -12.75
C GLU A 104 -20.24 -3.99 -14.03
N CYS A 105 -19.03 -4.55 -14.08
CA CYS A 105 -18.60 -5.42 -15.18
C CYS A 105 -19.50 -6.64 -15.33
N LYS A 106 -19.85 -7.31 -14.22
CA LYS A 106 -20.78 -8.45 -14.23
C LYS A 106 -22.16 -8.04 -14.73
N ALA A 107 -22.70 -6.91 -14.23
CA ALA A 107 -23.99 -6.40 -14.70
C ALA A 107 -23.97 -6.05 -16.19
N SER A 108 -22.87 -5.48 -16.70
CA SER A 108 -22.70 -5.17 -18.12
C SER A 108 -22.81 -6.42 -19.01
N TRP A 109 -22.26 -7.56 -18.57
CA TRP A 109 -22.43 -8.84 -19.26
C TRP A 109 -23.89 -9.29 -19.31
N ASP A 110 -24.64 -9.14 -18.21
CA ASP A 110 -26.07 -9.48 -18.18
C ASP A 110 -26.89 -8.59 -19.12
N TYR A 111 -26.55 -7.29 -19.20
CA TYR A 111 -27.18 -6.38 -20.15
C TYR A 111 -26.88 -6.78 -21.59
N LEU A 112 -25.63 -7.11 -21.92
CA LEU A 112 -25.25 -7.57 -23.25
C LEU A 112 -25.99 -8.85 -23.64
N ALA A 113 -26.10 -9.82 -22.72
CA ALA A 113 -26.84 -11.06 -22.95
C ALA A 113 -28.33 -10.80 -23.28
N LYS A 114 -28.98 -9.88 -22.55
CA LYS A 114 -30.36 -9.46 -22.81
C LYS A 114 -30.54 -8.75 -24.16
N VAL A 115 -29.56 -7.93 -24.55
CA VAL A 115 -29.60 -7.26 -25.87
C VAL A 115 -29.47 -8.28 -26.99
N ILE A 116 -28.58 -9.26 -26.85
CA ILE A 116 -28.41 -10.35 -27.82
C ILE A 116 -29.72 -11.14 -27.96
N SER A 117 -30.32 -11.57 -26.85
CA SER A 117 -31.58 -12.33 -26.90
C SER A 117 -32.70 -11.52 -27.57
N PHE A 118 -32.79 -10.22 -27.29
CA PHE A 118 -33.75 -9.32 -27.94
C PHE A 118 -33.54 -9.25 -29.46
N ILE A 119 -32.29 -9.14 -29.91
CA ILE A 119 -31.95 -9.11 -31.35
C ILE A 119 -32.31 -10.45 -32.03
N GLU A 120 -32.02 -11.58 -31.38
CA GLU A 120 -32.35 -12.91 -31.91
C GLU A 120 -33.86 -13.11 -32.07
N GLU A 121 -34.65 -12.75 -31.06
CA GLU A 121 -36.12 -12.82 -31.10
C GLU A 121 -36.70 -11.97 -32.24
N HIS A 122 -36.23 -10.73 -32.39
CA HIS A 122 -36.70 -9.83 -33.45
C HIS A 122 -36.25 -10.25 -34.86
N SER A 123 -35.06 -10.84 -34.98
CA SER A 123 -34.56 -11.41 -36.25
C SER A 123 -35.40 -12.61 -36.70
N LEU A 124 -35.72 -13.53 -35.77
CA LEU A 124 -36.57 -14.69 -36.04
C LEU A 124 -37.99 -14.28 -36.44
N ARG A 125 -38.56 -13.28 -35.75
CA ARG A 125 -39.89 -12.75 -36.07
C ARG A 125 -39.94 -12.13 -37.47
N SER A 126 -38.89 -11.40 -37.86
CA SER A 126 -38.78 -10.79 -39.19
C SER A 126 -38.66 -11.84 -40.30
N ARG A 127 -37.90 -12.92 -40.09
CA ARG A 127 -37.83 -14.06 -41.03
C ARG A 127 -39.15 -14.84 -41.13
N GLY A 128 -39.83 -15.07 -40.02
CA GLY A 128 -41.13 -15.74 -40.01
C GLY A 128 -42.20 -14.96 -40.78
N PHE A 129 -42.16 -13.63 -40.73
CA PHE A 129 -43.06 -12.77 -41.49
C PHE A 129 -42.79 -12.81 -43.00
N LEU A 130 -41.52 -12.84 -43.41
CA LEU A 130 -41.12 -12.97 -44.82
C LEU A 130 -41.54 -14.34 -45.40
N ASN A 131 -41.30 -15.43 -44.68
CA ASN A 131 -41.69 -16.78 -45.13
C ASN A 131 -43.22 -16.97 -45.18
N GLY A 132 -43.98 -16.26 -44.35
CA GLY A 132 -45.45 -16.28 -44.38
C GLY A 132 -46.08 -15.47 -45.52
N LEU A 133 -45.32 -14.55 -46.14
CA LEU A 133 -45.75 -13.74 -47.28
C LEU A 133 -45.46 -14.40 -48.65
N GLY A 134 -44.83 -15.59 -48.67
CA GLY A 134 -44.65 -16.38 -49.89
C GLY A 134 -43.74 -15.75 -50.95
N ILE A 135 -42.73 -14.97 -50.52
CA ILE A 135 -41.61 -14.54 -51.37
C ILE A 135 -40.40 -15.41 -51.06
#